data_AF-A0A1Z9FAU2-F1
#
_entry.id   AF-A0A1Z9FAU2-F1
#
_cell.length_a   1.000
_cell.length_b   1.000
_cell.length_c   1.000
_cell.angle_alpha   90.00
_cell.angle_beta   90.00
_cell.angle_gamma   90.00
#
_symmetry.space_group_name_H-M   'P 1'
#
loop_
_entity.id
_entity.type
_entity.pdbx_description
1 polymer ?
#
loop_
_entity_poly.entity_id
_entity_poly.type
_entity_poly.pdbx_seq_one_letter_code
_entity_poly.pdbx_strand_id
1 'polypeptide(L)'
;MSDVSHGPDWWQDESGKWHPPHQEKNSQTDKQIESFSTQPDTSGEVNEDNITSHFKDRYGIESQVIDPKMIKDLRKAKEDTNWGPSKGSTKARFMRPQTPSDLFSGGIGLSAGILLVIAAFLDWASAGGSLLQGAINPIKDSNGVGVLLLGSLICLLSVLLLIGKRKRWVGLSILLAGAMAFFLSLFSLIDITNTSDAIPENLIGQYPTIDIAYANEAKLDISAGLWLSVGGSVVSLLAGISGLKRHI
;
A
#
# COMPACT_ATOMS: atom_id res chain seq x y z
N MET A 1 50.58 -36.87 -6.00
CA MET A 1 49.25 -36.35 -6.32
C MET A 1 49.18 -34.96 -5.71
N SER A 2 49.40 -33.94 -6.53
CA SER A 2 49.36 -32.54 -6.13
C SER A 2 48.06 -31.95 -6.65
N ASP A 3 47.04 -31.91 -5.79
CA ASP A 3 45.76 -31.27 -6.07
C ASP A 3 46.01 -29.77 -6.22
N VAL A 4 46.07 -29.31 -7.47
CA VAL A 4 46.01 -27.89 -7.80
C VAL A 4 44.62 -27.45 -7.41
N SER A 5 44.50 -26.59 -6.40
CA SER A 5 43.22 -26.02 -5.99
C SER A 5 42.64 -25.22 -7.17
N HIS A 6 41.67 -25.80 -7.86
CA HIS A 6 40.96 -25.14 -8.94
C HIS A 6 40.15 -23.98 -8.35
N GLY A 7 40.59 -22.76 -8.64
CA GLY A 7 39.91 -21.55 -8.18
C GLY A 7 38.56 -21.36 -8.89
N PRO A 8 37.71 -20.45 -8.40
CA PRO A 8 36.34 -20.23 -8.91
C PRO A 8 36.24 -19.93 -10.41
N ASP A 9 37.33 -19.46 -11.01
CA ASP A 9 37.38 -19.00 -12.40
C ASP A 9 37.94 -20.06 -13.38
N TRP A 10 38.17 -21.28 -12.90
CA TRP A 10 38.52 -22.42 -13.76
C TRP A 10 37.26 -23.01 -14.37
N TRP A 11 37.36 -23.44 -15.62
CA TRP A 11 36.24 -24.07 -16.33
C TRP A 11 36.64 -25.45 -16.83
N GLN A 12 35.67 -26.36 -16.90
CA GLN A 12 35.87 -27.74 -17.32
C GLN A 12 35.23 -27.92 -18.71
N ASP A 13 35.95 -28.55 -19.64
CA ASP A 13 35.39 -28.90 -20.94
C ASP A 13 34.48 -30.14 -20.87
N GLU A 14 33.76 -30.43 -21.96
CA GLU A 14 32.84 -31.56 -22.06
C GLU A 14 33.53 -32.94 -21.88
N SER A 15 34.86 -32.98 -22.01
CA SER A 15 35.67 -34.18 -21.78
C SER A 15 36.14 -34.34 -20.33
N GLY A 16 35.75 -33.40 -19.46
CA GLY A 16 36.07 -33.43 -18.04
C GLY A 16 37.46 -32.89 -17.70
N LYS A 17 38.12 -32.16 -18.60
CA LYS A 17 39.44 -31.57 -18.35
C LYS A 17 39.32 -30.11 -17.92
N TRP A 18 40.03 -29.75 -16.85
CA TRP A 18 40.01 -28.40 -16.26
C TRP A 18 41.03 -27.46 -16.91
N HIS A 19 40.60 -26.25 -17.25
CA HIS A 19 41.41 -25.20 -17.87
C HIS A 19 41.45 -23.93 -16.97
N PRO A 20 42.63 -23.28 -16.83
CA PRO A 20 42.74 -22.03 -16.08
C PRO A 20 42.06 -20.86 -16.82
N PRO A 21 41.66 -19.81 -16.10
CA PRO A 21 41.15 -18.57 -16.71
C PRO A 21 42.20 -17.97 -17.64
N HIS A 22 41.74 -17.42 -18.77
CA HIS A 22 42.57 -16.96 -19.89
C HIS A 22 43.85 -16.26 -19.43
N GLN A 23 45.00 -16.93 -19.58
CA GLN A 23 46.29 -16.25 -19.60
C GLN A 23 46.31 -15.40 -20.86
N GLU A 24 46.19 -14.08 -20.73
CA GLU A 24 46.64 -13.16 -21.77
C GLU A 24 48.13 -13.46 -22.01
N LYS A 25 48.41 -14.25 -23.04
CA LYS A 25 49.73 -14.28 -23.65
C LYS A 25 49.98 -12.87 -24.16
N ASN A 26 50.80 -12.11 -23.46
CA ASN A 26 51.52 -10.97 -24.01
C ASN A 26 52.38 -11.47 -25.17
N SER A 27 51.77 -11.62 -26.34
CA SER A 27 52.46 -11.71 -27.62
C SER A 27 52.29 -10.36 -28.30
N GLN A 28 53.38 -9.60 -28.25
CA GLN A 28 53.63 -8.39 -29.01
C GLN A 28 53.10 -8.50 -30.43
N THR A 29 52.20 -7.61 -30.83
CA THR A 29 52.17 -7.07 -32.18
C THR A 29 51.56 -5.67 -32.11
N ASP A 30 52.44 -4.67 -31.96
CA ASP A 30 52.12 -3.27 -32.23
C ASP A 30 51.60 -3.17 -33.67
N LYS A 31 50.28 -3.06 -33.84
CA LYS A 31 49.71 -2.48 -35.06
C LYS A 31 49.47 -1.01 -34.78
N GLN A 32 50.38 -0.16 -35.25
CA GLN A 32 50.11 1.24 -35.50
C GLN A 32 48.80 1.33 -36.28
N ILE A 33 47.81 2.01 -35.70
CA ILE A 33 46.59 2.40 -36.40
C ILE A 33 47.04 3.51 -37.36
N GLU A 34 47.28 3.18 -38.62
CA GLU A 34 47.44 4.17 -39.68
C GLU A 34 46.15 5.00 -39.75
N SER A 35 46.25 6.27 -39.40
CA SER A 35 45.16 7.22 -39.53
C SER A 35 44.85 7.40 -41.01
N PHE A 36 43.70 6.89 -41.46
CA PHE A 36 43.16 7.13 -42.79
C PHE A 36 43.03 8.65 -43.03
N SER A 37 43.83 9.17 -43.96
CA SER A 37 43.79 10.58 -44.37
C SER A 37 42.93 10.69 -45.63
N THR A 38 41.76 11.29 -45.51
CA THR A 38 40.85 11.55 -46.64
C THR A 38 41.00 12.98 -47.16
N GLN A 39 40.81 13.19 -48.46
CA GLN A 39 40.87 14.51 -49.10
C GLN A 39 39.68 15.39 -48.69
N PRO A 40 39.86 16.72 -48.56
CA PRO A 40 38.77 17.63 -48.19
C PRO A 40 37.72 17.73 -49.30
N ASP A 41 36.43 17.64 -48.93
CA ASP A 41 35.32 17.72 -49.88
C ASP A 41 34.98 19.14 -50.28
N THR A 42 34.70 19.32 -51.57
CA THR A 42 34.10 20.55 -52.13
C THR A 42 32.85 20.25 -52.96
N SER A 43 32.43 18.98 -53.06
CA SER A 43 31.41 18.49 -53.99
C SER A 43 30.02 18.29 -53.38
N GLY A 44 29.92 18.14 -52.05
CA GLY A 44 28.64 18.05 -51.34
C GLY A 44 27.94 16.68 -51.43
N GLU A 45 28.58 15.67 -52.02
CA GLU A 45 28.11 14.28 -52.03
C GLU A 45 29.00 13.38 -51.14
N VAL A 46 28.36 12.55 -50.31
CA VAL A 46 29.05 11.68 -49.35
C VAL A 46 29.44 10.36 -50.03
N ASN A 47 30.73 10.15 -50.31
CA ASN A 47 31.30 8.89 -50.80
C ASN A 47 32.17 8.22 -49.72
N GLU A 48 32.52 6.93 -49.91
CA GLU A 48 33.35 6.13 -48.98
C GLU A 48 34.69 6.80 -48.61
N ASP A 49 35.26 7.56 -49.55
CA ASP A 49 36.54 8.24 -49.40
C ASP A 49 36.45 9.58 -48.66
N ASN A 50 35.24 10.06 -48.32
CA ASN A 50 35.00 11.38 -47.75
C ASN A 50 34.00 11.36 -46.56
N ILE A 51 33.48 10.18 -46.21
CA ILE A 51 32.54 9.98 -45.10
C ILE A 51 33.06 10.64 -43.82
N THR A 52 34.33 10.41 -43.50
CA THR A 52 34.98 10.90 -42.29
C THR A 52 35.08 12.42 -42.23
N SER A 53 35.50 13.08 -43.30
CA SER A 53 35.59 14.55 -43.39
C SER A 53 34.21 15.20 -43.32
N HIS A 54 33.22 14.65 -44.03
CA HIS A 54 31.85 15.16 -44.00
C HIS A 54 31.24 15.10 -42.59
N PHE A 55 31.46 14.00 -41.84
CA PHE A 55 31.00 13.91 -40.46
C PHE A 55 31.79 14.81 -39.50
N LYS A 56 33.09 14.96 -39.73
CA LYS A 56 33.97 15.82 -38.93
C LYS A 56 33.51 17.28 -38.99
N ASP A 57 33.18 17.76 -40.19
CA ASP A 57 32.76 19.14 -40.44
C ASP A 57 31.32 19.39 -39.94
N ARG A 58 30.39 18.45 -40.18
CA ARG A 58 28.98 18.59 -39.77
C ARG A 58 28.75 18.57 -38.27
N TYR A 59 29.56 17.81 -37.53
CA TYR A 59 29.40 17.63 -36.08
C TYR A 59 30.49 18.32 -35.26
N GLY A 60 31.41 19.06 -35.89
CA GLY A 60 32.48 19.79 -35.21
C GLY A 60 33.38 18.88 -34.38
N ILE A 61 33.61 17.64 -34.82
CA ILE A 61 34.42 16.65 -34.10
C ILE A 61 35.89 16.97 -34.35
N GLU A 62 36.40 18.02 -33.72
CA GLU A 62 37.84 18.17 -33.58
C GLU A 62 38.37 17.01 -32.76
N SER A 63 39.42 16.35 -33.26
CA SER A 63 40.18 15.39 -32.46
C SER A 63 40.83 16.18 -31.32
N GLN A 64 40.13 16.31 -30.19
CA GLN A 64 40.73 16.83 -28.99
C GLN A 64 41.92 15.94 -28.67
N VAL A 65 43.12 16.51 -28.71
CA VAL A 65 44.33 15.86 -28.24
C VAL A 65 44.13 15.66 -26.75
N ILE A 66 43.70 14.46 -26.37
CA ILE A 66 43.42 14.12 -24.98
C ILE A 66 44.74 14.22 -24.22
N ASP A 67 44.79 15.16 -23.26
CA ASP A 67 45.96 15.39 -22.43
C ASP A 67 46.35 14.06 -21.74
N PRO A 68 47.61 13.59 -21.83
CA PRO A 68 48.03 12.30 -21.27
C PRO A 68 47.74 12.13 -19.77
N LYS A 69 47.56 13.22 -19.02
CA LYS A 69 47.10 13.17 -17.62
C LYS A 69 45.65 12.68 -17.50
N MET A 70 44.78 13.09 -18.42
CA MET A 70 43.37 12.71 -18.45
C MET A 70 43.19 11.22 -18.77
N ILE A 71 44.08 10.64 -19.59
CA ILE A 71 44.14 9.19 -19.85
C ILE A 71 44.51 8.41 -18.58
N LYS A 72 45.41 8.97 -17.76
CA LYS A 72 45.84 8.35 -16.50
C LYS A 72 44.72 8.33 -15.47
N ASP A 73 43.93 9.40 -15.38
CA ASP A 73 42.76 9.48 -14.50
C ASP A 73 41.62 8.56 -14.95
N LEU A 74 41.39 8.43 -16.26
CA LEU A 74 40.43 7.46 -16.82
C LEU A 74 40.87 6.00 -16.57
N ARG A 75 42.18 5.72 -16.63
CA ARG A 75 42.72 4.39 -16.31
C ARG A 75 42.56 4.07 -14.83
N LYS A 76 42.79 5.05 -13.95
CA LYS A 76 42.56 4.92 -12.50
C LYS A 76 41.08 4.70 -12.17
N ALA A 77 40.18 5.40 -12.85
CA ALA A 77 38.73 5.20 -12.73
C ALA A 77 38.29 3.81 -13.21
N LYS A 78 38.97 3.23 -14.20
CA LYS A 78 38.71 1.88 -14.71
C LYS A 78 39.23 0.78 -13.76
N GLU A 79 40.37 1.00 -13.10
CA GLU A 79 40.95 0.08 -12.11
C GLU A 79 40.12 0.02 -10.81
N ASP A 80 39.49 1.13 -10.40
CA ASP A 80 38.58 1.18 -9.22
C ASP A 80 37.17 0.63 -9.52
N THR A 81 36.80 0.45 -10.79
CA THR A 81 35.54 -0.18 -11.16
C THR A 81 35.73 -1.68 -11.36
N ASN A 82 35.56 -2.45 -10.27
CA ASN A 82 35.29 -3.89 -10.37
C ASN A 82 34.07 -4.10 -11.28
N TRP A 83 34.29 -4.62 -12.48
CA TRP A 83 33.24 -5.07 -13.40
C TRP A 83 32.57 -6.34 -12.85
N GLY A 84 31.69 -6.16 -11.87
CA GLY A 84 30.64 -7.13 -11.57
C GLY A 84 29.41 -6.85 -12.43
N PRO A 85 28.51 -7.83 -12.65
CA PRO A 85 27.24 -7.55 -13.31
C PRO A 85 26.59 -6.41 -12.53
N SER A 86 26.32 -5.29 -13.22
CA SER A 86 25.63 -4.19 -12.58
C SER A 86 24.33 -4.79 -12.05
N LYS A 87 24.16 -4.85 -10.73
CA LYS A 87 22.83 -5.03 -10.16
C LYS A 87 22.05 -3.85 -10.68
N GLY A 88 21.32 -4.07 -11.77
CA GLY A 88 20.58 -3.05 -12.46
C GLY A 88 19.78 -2.31 -11.41
N SER A 89 20.16 -1.08 -11.11
CA SER A 89 19.34 -0.20 -10.30
C SER A 89 18.27 0.38 -11.23
N THR A 90 17.48 -0.50 -11.85
CA THR A 90 16.16 -0.14 -12.35
C THR A 90 15.28 0.15 -11.13
N LYS A 91 15.55 1.30 -10.51
CA LYS A 91 14.62 2.02 -9.64
C LYS A 91 13.40 2.52 -10.40
N ALA A 92 13.19 2.12 -11.66
CA ALA A 92 11.87 2.06 -12.27
C ALA A 92 11.09 0.88 -11.67
N ARG A 93 10.89 0.91 -10.34
CA ARG A 93 9.83 0.15 -9.71
C ARG A 93 8.56 0.67 -10.40
N PHE A 94 7.81 -0.19 -11.10
CA PHE A 94 6.48 0.14 -11.60
C PHE A 94 5.81 1.03 -10.56
N MET A 95 5.56 2.30 -10.91
CA MET A 95 4.86 3.23 -10.04
C MET A 95 3.45 2.66 -9.87
N ARG A 96 3.28 1.77 -8.88
CA ARG A 96 1.95 1.54 -8.32
C ARG A 96 1.49 2.94 -7.90
N PRO A 97 0.29 3.38 -8.30
CA PRO A 97 -0.28 4.59 -7.73
C PRO A 97 -0.46 4.31 -6.24
N GLN A 98 0.57 4.62 -5.45
CA GLN A 98 0.46 4.74 -4.01
C GLN A 98 -0.24 6.06 -3.81
N THR A 99 -1.57 6.06 -3.85
CA THR A 99 -2.33 7.07 -3.11
C THR A 99 -1.67 7.11 -1.73
N PRO A 100 -1.21 8.29 -1.25
CA PRO A 100 -0.57 8.36 0.05
C PRO A 100 -1.52 7.70 1.04
N SER A 101 -1.02 6.67 1.73
CA SER A 101 -1.84 5.74 2.52
C SER A 101 -2.72 6.42 3.55
N ASP A 102 -2.33 7.63 3.94
CA ASP A 102 -3.00 8.48 4.89
C ASP A 102 -4.29 9.09 4.31
N LEU A 103 -4.33 9.37 3.00
CA LEU A 103 -5.56 9.82 2.32
C LEU A 103 -6.57 8.69 2.21
N PHE A 104 -6.11 7.47 1.93
CA PHE A 104 -6.98 6.30 1.84
C PHE A 104 -7.52 5.89 3.22
N SER A 105 -6.63 5.76 4.23
CA SER A 105 -7.02 5.46 5.61
C SER A 105 -7.88 6.57 6.21
N GLY A 106 -7.53 7.84 5.97
CA GLY A 106 -8.34 8.99 6.38
C GLY A 106 -9.69 9.06 5.68
N GLY A 107 -9.77 8.77 4.38
CA GLY A 107 -11.04 8.73 3.64
C GLY A 107 -11.97 7.62 4.13
N ILE A 108 -11.44 6.41 4.32
CA ILE A 108 -12.21 5.29 4.89
C ILE A 108 -12.62 5.60 6.32
N GLY A 109 -11.70 6.10 7.16
CA GLY A 109 -12.00 6.47 8.54
C GLY A 109 -13.07 7.55 8.63
N LEU A 110 -13.05 8.54 7.73
CA LEU A 110 -14.05 9.60 7.68
C LEU A 110 -15.42 9.05 7.27
N SER A 111 -15.46 8.16 6.27
CA SER A 111 -16.71 7.47 5.89
C SER A 111 -17.26 6.62 7.04
N ALA A 112 -16.39 5.91 7.76
CA ALA A 112 -16.76 5.11 8.93
C ALA A 112 -17.33 5.98 10.05
N GLY A 113 -16.66 7.09 10.36
CA GLY A 113 -17.13 8.04 11.36
C GLY A 113 -18.49 8.65 11.01
N ILE A 114 -18.73 9.01 9.74
CA ILE A 114 -20.03 9.50 9.28
C ILE A 114 -21.11 8.42 9.44
N LEU A 115 -20.82 7.17 9.05
CA LEU A 115 -21.77 6.06 9.24
C LEU A 115 -22.13 5.86 10.71
N LEU A 116 -21.16 5.93 11.62
CA LEU A 116 -21.40 5.85 13.07
C LEU A 116 -22.25 7.01 13.59
N VAL A 117 -22.00 8.23 13.11
CA VAL A 117 -22.81 9.41 13.47
C VAL A 117 -24.25 9.23 12.99
N ILE A 118 -24.47 8.79 11.76
CA ILE A 118 -25.81 8.50 11.22
C ILE A 118 -26.48 7.39 12.01
N ALA A 119 -25.75 6.31 12.32
CA ALA A 119 -26.25 5.17 13.09
C ALA A 119 -26.78 5.59 14.47
N ALA A 120 -26.16 6.60 15.09
CA ALA A 120 -26.60 7.11 16.39
C ALA A 120 -27.98 7.82 16.35
N PHE A 121 -28.45 8.25 15.18
CA PHE A 121 -29.77 8.89 15.01
C PHE A 121 -30.85 7.95 14.50
N LEU A 122 -30.48 6.73 14.09
CA LEU A 122 -31.41 5.70 13.65
C LEU A 122 -31.86 4.85 14.83
N ASP A 123 -33.01 4.19 14.68
CA ASP A 123 -33.48 3.24 15.68
C ASP A 123 -32.57 1.99 15.68
N TRP A 124 -32.23 1.53 16.88
CA TRP A 124 -31.37 0.34 17.06
C TRP A 124 -32.19 -0.94 17.23
N ALA A 125 -33.40 -0.80 17.76
CA ALA A 125 -34.39 -1.86 17.87
C ALA A 125 -35.79 -1.33 17.52
N SER A 126 -36.62 -2.18 16.92
CA SER A 126 -38.03 -1.91 16.63
C SER A 126 -38.88 -3.05 17.18
N ALA A 127 -40.07 -2.76 17.70
CA ALA A 127 -41.02 -3.83 18.04
C ALA A 127 -41.55 -4.48 16.74
N GLY A 128 -41.59 -5.82 16.71
CA GLY A 128 -41.97 -6.62 15.55
C GLY A 128 -43.48 -6.77 15.31
N GLY A 129 -44.32 -6.15 16.15
CA GLY A 129 -45.76 -6.37 16.16
C GLY A 129 -46.58 -5.20 15.62
N SER A 130 -47.48 -5.48 14.68
CA SER A 130 -48.53 -4.58 14.20
C SER A 130 -49.57 -4.30 15.30
N LEU A 131 -49.22 -3.51 16.30
CA LEU A 131 -50.21 -2.79 17.10
C LEU A 131 -50.76 -1.64 16.25
N LEU A 132 -51.78 -1.98 15.44
CA LEU A 132 -52.50 -1.13 14.47
C LEU A 132 -53.07 0.19 15.02
N GLN A 133 -52.84 0.54 16.29
CA GLN A 133 -53.27 1.80 16.86
C GLN A 133 -52.45 2.18 18.08
N GLY A 134 -51.19 2.51 17.80
CA GLY A 134 -50.29 3.06 18.79
C GLY A 134 -48.90 2.81 18.30
N ALA A 135 -48.32 3.80 17.63
CA ALA A 135 -46.88 3.85 17.45
C ALA A 135 -46.28 3.78 18.85
N ILE A 136 -45.92 2.58 19.30
CA ILE A 136 -45.00 2.41 20.42
C ILE A 136 -43.75 3.09 19.89
N ASN A 137 -43.46 4.27 20.45
CA ASN A 137 -42.26 5.01 20.09
C ASN A 137 -41.12 3.99 20.14
N PRO A 138 -40.38 3.80 19.03
CA PRO A 138 -39.24 2.89 19.01
C PRO A 138 -38.39 3.24 20.22
N ILE A 139 -37.92 2.20 20.92
CA ILE A 139 -37.11 2.38 22.12
C ILE A 139 -35.86 3.14 21.66
N LYS A 140 -35.93 4.47 21.82
CA LYS A 140 -34.85 5.41 21.57
C LYS A 140 -33.95 5.35 22.80
N ASP A 141 -33.53 4.14 23.16
CA ASP A 141 -32.75 3.96 24.37
C ASP A 141 -31.39 4.60 24.18
N SER A 142 -30.95 5.23 25.26
CA SER A 142 -29.87 6.21 25.38
C SER A 142 -28.46 5.76 24.92
N ASN A 143 -28.34 4.60 24.30
CA ASN A 143 -27.07 3.93 23.98
C ASN A 143 -26.37 4.48 22.72
N GLY A 144 -27.10 5.23 21.87
CA GLY A 144 -26.53 5.87 20.68
C GLY A 144 -25.52 6.98 20.99
N VAL A 145 -25.54 7.55 22.20
CA VAL A 145 -24.65 8.67 22.58
C VAL A 145 -23.19 8.26 22.59
N GLY A 146 -22.87 7.06 23.10
CA GLY A 146 -21.49 6.55 23.10
C GLY A 146 -20.94 6.39 21.68
N VAL A 147 -21.77 5.87 20.77
CA VAL A 147 -21.42 5.72 19.35
C VAL A 147 -21.33 7.07 18.64
N LEU A 148 -22.16 8.05 19.00
CA LEU A 148 -22.05 9.42 18.48
C LEU A 148 -20.73 10.08 18.89
N LEU A 149 -20.35 9.97 20.16
CA LEU A 149 -19.09 10.52 20.67
C LEU A 149 -17.89 9.85 20.02
N LEU A 150 -17.90 8.53 19.89
CA LEU A 150 -16.82 7.81 19.22
C LEU A 150 -16.78 8.08 17.72
N GLY A 151 -17.93 8.13 17.04
CA GLY A 151 -18.05 8.45 15.62
C GLY A 151 -17.53 9.85 15.30
N SER A 152 -17.91 10.85 16.10
CA SER A 152 -17.40 12.21 15.97
C SER A 152 -15.89 12.31 16.23
N LEU A 153 -15.37 11.59 17.24
CA LEU A 153 -13.94 11.48 17.50
C LEU A 153 -13.20 10.84 16.31
N ILE A 154 -13.74 9.77 15.73
CA ILE A 154 -13.17 9.10 14.55
C ILE A 154 -13.16 10.04 13.34
N CYS A 155 -14.21 10.84 13.12
CA CYS A 155 -14.22 11.88 12.09
C CYS A 155 -13.09 12.89 12.29
N LEU A 156 -12.92 13.42 13.51
CA LEU A 156 -11.86 14.40 13.82
C LEU A 156 -10.46 13.82 13.60
N LEU A 157 -10.22 12.59 14.07
CA LEU A 157 -8.95 11.89 13.87
C LEU A 157 -8.71 11.59 12.38
N SER A 158 -9.75 11.26 11.62
CA SER A 158 -9.64 11.01 10.19
C SER A 158 -9.25 12.28 9.42
N VAL A 159 -9.79 13.44 9.80
CA VAL A 159 -9.35 14.74 9.25
C VAL A 159 -7.86 15.00 9.58
N LEU A 160 -7.40 14.67 10.78
CA LEU A 160 -5.98 14.79 11.14
C LEU A 160 -5.07 13.87 10.29
N LEU A 161 -5.55 12.67 9.93
CA LEU A 161 -4.86 11.80 8.97
C LEU A 161 -4.82 12.41 7.57
N LEU A 162 -5.92 12.99 7.10
CA LEU A 162 -5.98 13.67 5.80
C LEU A 162 -4.99 14.85 5.72
N ILE A 163 -4.79 15.57 6.82
CA ILE A 163 -3.79 16.65 6.94
C ILE A 163 -2.36 16.10 7.11
N GLY A 164 -2.21 14.80 7.42
CA GLY A 164 -0.91 14.13 7.53
C GLY A 164 -0.19 14.34 8.87
N LYS A 165 -0.88 14.77 9.93
CA LYS A 165 -0.27 15.00 11.26
C LYS A 165 -0.20 13.71 12.08
N ARG A 166 0.95 13.43 12.70
CA ARG A 166 1.19 12.36 13.70
C ARG A 166 0.55 10.99 13.35
N LYS A 167 0.78 10.55 12.11
CA LYS A 167 0.11 9.42 11.42
C LYS A 167 0.01 8.12 12.24
N ARG A 168 1.09 7.72 12.90
CA ARG A 168 1.14 6.50 13.76
C ARG A 168 0.17 6.58 14.94
N TRP A 169 0.20 7.69 15.67
CA TRP A 169 -0.61 7.89 16.87
C TRP A 169 -2.08 8.08 16.52
N VAL A 170 -2.37 8.82 15.45
CA VAL A 170 -3.74 9.04 15.00
C VAL A 170 -4.37 7.72 14.50
N GLY A 171 -3.64 6.91 13.73
CA GLY A 171 -4.09 5.58 13.31
C GLY A 171 -4.36 4.64 14.50
N LEU A 172 -3.50 4.66 15.52
CA LEU A 172 -3.71 3.91 16.76
C LEU A 172 -4.96 4.39 17.52
N SER A 173 -5.18 5.70 17.61
CA SER A 173 -6.37 6.26 18.25
C SER A 173 -7.66 5.88 17.53
N ILE A 174 -7.67 5.87 16.19
CA ILE A 174 -8.83 5.41 15.39
C ILE A 174 -9.10 3.92 15.63
N LEU A 175 -8.05 3.10 15.73
CA LEU A 175 -8.18 1.68 16.03
C LEU A 175 -8.80 1.46 17.41
N LEU A 176 -8.29 2.14 18.44
CA LEU A 176 -8.83 2.06 19.80
C LEU A 176 -10.29 2.55 19.87
N ALA A 177 -10.60 3.68 19.24
CA ALA A 177 -11.96 4.21 19.20
C ALA A 177 -12.92 3.28 18.45
N GLY A 178 -12.49 2.70 17.32
CA GLY A 178 -13.24 1.70 16.56
C GLY A 178 -13.49 0.42 17.36
N ALA A 179 -12.50 -0.05 18.11
CA ALA A 179 -12.64 -1.22 18.99
C ALA A 179 -13.66 -0.95 20.10
N MET A 180 -13.59 0.22 20.75
CA MET A 180 -14.55 0.60 21.78
C MET A 180 -15.98 0.69 21.22
N ALA A 181 -16.14 1.28 20.02
CA ALA A 181 -17.44 1.37 19.35
C ALA A 181 -18.00 -0.02 19.01
N PHE A 182 -17.14 -0.95 18.60
CA PHE A 182 -17.53 -2.34 18.34
C PHE A 182 -18.03 -3.03 19.61
N PHE A 183 -17.30 -2.91 20.73
CA PHE A 183 -17.73 -3.49 22.00
C PHE A 183 -19.04 -2.88 22.53
N LEU A 184 -19.23 -1.57 22.41
CA LEU A 184 -20.49 -0.91 22.77
C LEU A 184 -21.66 -1.41 21.91
N SER A 185 -21.43 -1.60 20.61
CA SER A 185 -22.44 -2.15 19.70
C SER A 185 -22.79 -3.59 20.05
N LEU A 186 -21.79 -4.40 20.40
CA LEU A 186 -21.97 -5.80 20.81
C LEU A 186 -22.72 -5.90 22.15
N PHE A 187 -22.37 -5.05 23.12
CA PHE A 187 -23.08 -4.97 24.40
C PHE A 187 -24.54 -4.60 24.19
N SER A 188 -24.80 -3.62 23.31
CA SER A 188 -26.17 -3.19 22.99
C SER A 188 -26.96 -4.28 22.25
N LEU A 189 -26.32 -5.04 21.37
CA LEU A 189 -26.93 -6.22 20.73
C LEU A 189 -27.40 -7.25 21.77
N ILE A 190 -26.54 -7.56 22.75
CA ILE A 190 -26.86 -8.50 23.83
C ILE A 190 -27.99 -7.96 24.69
N ASP A 191 -27.93 -6.68 25.06
CA ASP A 191 -28.94 -6.03 25.90
C ASP A 191 -30.33 -6.00 25.23
N ILE A 192 -30.37 -5.65 23.93
CA ILE A 192 -31.60 -5.69 23.13
C ILE A 192 -32.13 -7.11 23.03
N THR A 193 -31.26 -8.11 22.81
CA THR A 193 -31.68 -9.52 22.69
C THR A 193 -32.26 -10.03 24.00
N ASN A 194 -31.57 -9.79 25.12
CA ASN A 194 -32.04 -10.19 26.45
C ASN A 194 -33.36 -9.50 26.81
N THR A 195 -33.49 -8.21 26.50
CA THR A 195 -34.73 -7.46 26.71
C THR A 195 -35.85 -7.98 25.81
N SER A 196 -35.54 -8.28 24.54
CA SER A 196 -36.48 -8.85 23.56
C SER A 196 -37.06 -10.19 24.05
N ASP A 197 -36.23 -11.06 24.61
CA ASP A 197 -36.66 -12.37 25.13
C ASP A 197 -37.46 -12.26 26.44
N ALA A 198 -37.20 -11.24 27.26
CA ALA A 198 -37.92 -11.01 28.51
C ALA A 198 -39.35 -10.45 28.31
N ILE A 199 -39.61 -9.73 27.21
CA ILE A 199 -40.92 -9.14 26.89
C ILE A 199 -42.06 -10.18 26.83
N PRO A 200 -41.98 -11.25 26.02
CA PRO A 200 -43.03 -12.26 25.95
C PRO A 200 -43.23 -13.00 27.27
N GLU A 201 -42.15 -13.32 28.00
CA GLU A 201 -42.23 -13.99 29.30
C GLU A 201 -43.00 -13.14 30.32
N ASN A 202 -42.72 -11.84 30.38
CA ASN A 202 -43.43 -10.90 31.24
C ASN A 202 -44.90 -10.71 30.82
N LEU A 203 -45.18 -10.63 29.52
CA LEU A 203 -46.55 -10.51 29.00
C LEU A 203 -47.41 -11.73 29.34
N ILE A 204 -46.88 -12.94 29.18
CA ILE A 204 -47.57 -14.19 29.53
C ILE A 204 -47.77 -14.28 31.05
N GLY A 205 -46.77 -13.88 31.85
CA GLY A 205 -46.86 -13.86 33.31
C GLY A 205 -47.92 -12.89 33.83
N GLN A 206 -48.05 -11.71 33.19
CA GLN A 206 -49.02 -10.69 33.59
C GLN A 206 -50.44 -10.95 33.03
N TYR A 207 -50.54 -11.56 31.85
CA TYR A 207 -51.81 -11.86 31.18
C TYR A 207 -51.81 -13.31 30.64
N PRO A 208 -52.16 -14.30 31.49
CA PRO A 208 -52.08 -15.72 31.14
C PRO A 208 -53.08 -16.17 30.04
N THR A 209 -54.01 -15.29 29.65
CA THR A 209 -54.99 -15.53 28.58
C THR A 209 -54.51 -15.08 27.20
N ILE A 210 -53.34 -14.43 27.10
CA ILE A 210 -52.79 -13.99 25.81
C ILE A 210 -52.18 -15.19 25.07
N ASP A 211 -52.40 -15.24 23.75
CA ASP A 211 -51.78 -16.24 22.89
C ASP A 211 -50.25 -16.07 22.87
N ILE A 212 -49.53 -17.18 23.05
CA ILE A 212 -48.07 -17.23 23.00
C ILE A 212 -47.56 -16.72 21.64
N ALA A 213 -48.31 -16.96 20.55
CA ALA A 213 -47.97 -16.44 19.23
C ALA A 213 -47.97 -14.90 19.21
N TYR A 214 -49.00 -14.29 19.81
CA TYR A 214 -49.12 -12.83 19.90
C TYR A 214 -48.07 -12.20 20.83
N ALA A 215 -47.74 -12.87 21.95
CA ALA A 215 -46.66 -12.41 22.83
C ALA A 215 -45.30 -12.42 22.11
N ASN A 216 -45.04 -13.40 21.24
CA ASN A 216 -43.80 -13.46 20.46
C ASN A 216 -43.71 -12.40 19.36
N GLU A 217 -44.84 -11.92 18.82
CA GLU A 217 -44.84 -10.80 17.86
C GLU A 217 -44.41 -9.48 18.51
N ALA A 218 -44.53 -9.35 19.84
CA ALA A 218 -44.08 -8.17 20.57
C ALA A 218 -42.55 -8.13 20.79
N LYS A 219 -41.80 -9.15 20.35
CA LYS A 219 -40.34 -9.15 20.42
C LYS A 219 -39.73 -7.96 19.68
N LEU A 220 -38.59 -7.51 20.18
CA LEU A 220 -37.80 -6.48 19.54
C LEU A 220 -36.93 -7.11 18.45
N ASP A 221 -37.02 -6.56 17.25
CA ASP A 221 -36.16 -6.85 16.12
C ASP A 221 -35.02 -5.84 16.03
N ILE A 222 -33.86 -6.34 15.63
CA ILE A 222 -32.66 -5.52 15.39
C ILE A 222 -32.89 -4.64 14.17
N SER A 223 -32.70 -3.33 14.33
CA SER A 223 -32.93 -2.34 13.28
C SER A 223 -31.62 -1.90 12.59
N ALA A 224 -31.78 -1.10 11.53
CA ALA A 224 -30.69 -0.61 10.68
C ALA A 224 -29.64 0.20 11.45
N GLY A 225 -30.01 0.90 12.53
CA GLY A 225 -29.08 1.69 13.34
C GLY A 225 -27.99 0.82 13.98
N LEU A 226 -28.35 -0.33 14.55
CA LEU A 226 -27.39 -1.23 15.17
C LEU A 226 -26.45 -1.86 14.12
N TRP A 227 -26.99 -2.27 12.97
CA TRP A 227 -26.20 -2.81 11.86
C TRP A 227 -25.20 -1.80 11.30
N LEU A 228 -25.63 -0.55 11.14
CA LEU A 228 -24.75 0.54 10.71
C LEU A 228 -23.67 0.85 11.76
N SER A 229 -23.98 0.72 13.05
CA SER A 229 -22.99 0.88 14.13
C SER A 229 -21.93 -0.23 14.10
N VAL A 230 -22.36 -1.50 13.95
CA VAL A 230 -21.43 -2.64 13.80
C VAL A 230 -20.61 -2.50 12.53
N GLY A 231 -21.22 -2.18 11.40
CA GLY A 231 -20.52 -1.96 10.13
C GLY A 231 -19.52 -0.81 10.21
N GLY A 232 -19.93 0.36 10.73
CA GLY A 232 -19.08 1.53 10.89
C GLY A 232 -17.90 1.30 11.82
N SER A 233 -18.09 0.55 12.91
CA SER A 233 -17.00 0.22 13.83
C SER A 233 -15.98 -0.73 13.22
N VAL A 234 -16.41 -1.74 12.46
CA VAL A 234 -15.52 -2.63 11.70
C VAL A 234 -14.73 -1.85 10.63
N VAL A 235 -15.39 -0.97 9.88
CA VAL A 235 -14.70 -0.14 8.87
C VAL A 235 -13.70 0.82 9.54
N SER A 236 -14.03 1.38 10.71
CA SER A 236 -13.10 2.18 11.51
C SER A 236 -11.88 1.38 11.97
N LEU A 237 -12.06 0.13 12.39
CA LEU A 237 -10.96 -0.76 12.74
C LEU A 237 -10.04 -1.01 11.53
N LEU A 238 -10.62 -1.29 10.37
CA LEU A 238 -9.87 -1.47 9.12
C LEU A 238 -9.11 -0.19 8.74
N ALA A 239 -9.72 0.98 8.91
CA ALA A 239 -9.08 2.28 8.68
C ALA A 239 -7.87 2.47 9.62
N GLY A 240 -8.04 2.17 10.92
CA GLY A 240 -6.98 2.25 11.93
C GLY A 240 -5.83 1.28 11.66
N ILE A 241 -6.13 0.02 11.33
CA ILE A 241 -5.11 -1.00 10.98
C ILE A 241 -4.36 -0.60 9.71
N SER A 242 -5.08 -0.12 8.69
CA SER A 242 -4.48 0.36 7.44
C SER A 242 -3.53 1.54 7.69
N GLY A 243 -3.92 2.45 8.59
CA GLY A 243 -3.08 3.56 9.05
C GLY A 243 -1.87 3.11 9.86
N LEU A 244 -1.99 2.07 10.69
CA LEU A 244 -0.90 1.59 11.55
C LEU A 244 0.13 0.73 10.79
N LYS A 245 -0.33 -0.26 10.01
CA LYS A 245 0.48 -1.29 9.36
C LYS A 245 1.49 -0.76 8.34
N ARG A 246 1.27 0.43 7.78
CA ARG A 246 2.15 1.02 6.76
C ARG A 246 3.21 1.96 7.33
N HIS A 247 3.23 2.16 8.66
CA HIS A 247 4.20 3.02 9.35
C HIS A 247 5.02 2.29 10.42
N ILE A 248 4.79 1.00 10.68
CA ILE A 248 5.69 0.11 11.46
C ILE A 248 6.75 -0.42 10.51
#